data_AF-A0AAW9KXN8-F1
#
_entry.id   AF-A0AAW9KXN8-F1
#
_cell.length_a   1.000
_cell.length_b   1.000
_cell.length_c   1.000
_cell.angle_alpha   90.00
_cell.angle_beta   90.00
_cell.angle_gamma   90.00
#
_symmetry.space_group_name_H-M   'P 1'
#
loop_
_entity.id
_entity.type
_entity.pdbx_description
1 polymer ?
#
loop_
_entity_poly.entity_id
_entity_poly.type
_entity_poly.pdbx_seq_one_letter_code
_entity_poly.pdbx_strand_id
1 'polypeptide(L)' 'MYEILAAIDEHENRARAQARAIADLPRDPADLHVVLFHDFTDNPEEHRSRR' A
#
# COMPACT_ATOMS: atom_id res chain seq x y z
N MET A 1 13.43 -7.15 -11.39
CA MET A 1 12.75 -7.24 -10.09
C MET A 1 12.12 -5.89 -9.81
N TYR A 2 10.79 -5.84 -9.88
CA TYR A 2 10.00 -4.64 -9.66
C TYR A 2 9.37 -4.70 -8.26
N GLU A 3 9.62 -3.68 -7.47
CA GLU A 3 9.17 -3.62 -6.08
C GLU A 3 7.97 -2.69 -5.94
N ILE A 4 6.93 -3.17 -5.25
CA ILE A 4 5.69 -2.45 -5.00
C ILE A 4 5.50 -2.33 -3.49
N LEU A 5 5.36 -1.10 -3.01
CA LEU A 5 4.86 -0.84 -1.66
C LEU A 5 3.33 -0.74 -1.71
N ALA A 6 2.63 -1.65 -1.05
CA ALA A 6 1.18 -1.61 -0.90
C ALA A 6 0.82 -1.19 0.52
N ALA A 7 0.32 0.03 0.67
CA ALA A 7 -0.13 0.57 1.95
C ALA A 7 -1.57 0.09 2.22
N ILE A 8 -1.72 -0.75 3.25
CA ILE A 8 -2.99 -1.29 3.70
C ILE A 8 -3.38 -0.64 5.03
N ASP A 9 -4.67 -0.37 5.16
CA ASP A 9 -5.30 0.19 6.35
C ASP A 9 -6.49 -0.69 6.76
N GLU A 10 -7.28 -0.24 7.73
CA GLU A 10 -8.46 -0.98 8.22
C GLU A 10 -9.60 -1.11 7.20
N HIS A 11 -9.53 -0.42 6.05
CA HIS A 11 -10.56 -0.46 5.03
C HIS A 11 -10.31 -1.59 4.03
N GLU A 12 -10.81 -2.78 4.39
CA GLU A 12 -10.68 -4.01 3.62
C GLU A 12 -10.99 -3.85 2.12
N ASN A 13 -12.04 -3.09 1.76
CA ASN A 13 -12.41 -2.85 0.37
C ASN A 13 -11.29 -2.17 -0.42
N ARG A 14 -10.58 -1.20 0.18
CA ARG A 14 -9.44 -0.52 -0.45
C ARG A 14 -8.26 -1.45 -0.59
N ALA A 15 -7.92 -2.20 0.47
CA ALA A 15 -6.84 -3.18 0.44
C ALA A 15 -7.06 -4.25 -0.66
N ARG A 16 -8.29 -4.77 -0.79
CA ARG A 16 -8.64 -5.74 -1.83
C ARG A 16 -8.57 -5.15 -3.24
N ALA A 17 -8.98 -3.90 -3.43
CA ALA A 17 -8.87 -3.22 -4.71
C ALA A 17 -7.40 -3.04 -5.13
N GLN A 18 -6.53 -2.65 -4.19
CA GLN A 18 -5.09 -2.54 -4.44
C GLN A 18 -4.47 -3.90 -4.81
N ALA A 19 -4.79 -4.96 -4.07
CA ALA A 19 -4.28 -6.30 -4.35
C ALA A 19 -4.68 -6.78 -5.77
N ARG A 20 -5.92 -6.51 -6.19
CA ARG A 20 -6.39 -6.83 -7.56
C ARG A 20 -5.63 -6.03 -8.61
N ALA A 21 -5.46 -4.72 -8.40
CA ALA A 21 -4.71 -3.88 -9.32
C ALA A 21 -3.26 -4.34 -9.51
N ILE A 22 -2.61 -4.82 -8.43
CA ILE A 22 -1.25 -5.39 -8.50
C ILE A 22 -1.25 -6.71 -9.26
N ALA A 23 -2.23 -7.59 -9.00
CA ALA A 23 -2.34 -8.88 -9.67
C ALA A 23 -2.62 -8.75 -11.18
N ASP A 24 -3.33 -7.69 -11.58
CA ASP A 24 -3.69 -7.42 -12.98
C ASP A 24 -2.58 -6.70 -13.76
N LEU A 25 -1.42 -6.45 -13.16
CA LEU A 25 -0.29 -5.84 -13.87
C LEU A 25 0.17 -6.76 -15.03
N PRO A 26 0.42 -6.20 -16.24
CA PRO A 26 0.89 -6.97 -17.39
C PRO A 26 2.39 -7.29 -17.25
N ARG A 27 2.74 -8.03 -16.20
CA ARG A 27 4.10 -8.42 -15.83
C ARG A 27 4.11 -9.87 -15.34
N ASP A 28 5.26 -10.51 -15.45
CA ASP A 28 5.45 -11.82 -14.84
C ASP A 28 5.39 -11.69 -13.30
N PRO A 29 4.50 -12.43 -12.61
CA PRO A 29 4.45 -12.46 -11.16
C PRO A 29 5.79 -12.82 -10.50
N ALA A 30 6.65 -13.60 -11.17
CA ALA A 30 7.97 -13.95 -10.66
C ALA A 30 8.94 -12.75 -10.62
N ASP A 31 8.66 -11.67 -11.35
CA ASP A 31 9.44 -10.44 -11.34
C ASP A 31 8.90 -9.37 -10.36
N LEU A 32 7.80 -9.68 -9.65
CA LEU A 32 7.15 -8.77 -8.71
C LEU A 32 7.50 -9.11 -7.26
N HIS A 33 7.94 -8.10 -6.51
CA HIS A 33 8.09 -8.15 -5.05
C HIS A 33 7.13 -7.13 -4.44
N VAL A 34 6.22 -7.57 -3.57
CA VAL A 34 5.24 -6.70 -2.93
C VAL A 34 5.51 -6.64 -1.44
N VAL A 35 5.76 -5.43 -0.94
CA VAL A 35 5.90 -5.15 0.49
C VAL A 35 4.57 -4.59 0.98
N LEU A 36 3.96 -5.27 1.94
CA LEU A 36 2.77 -4.77 2.63
C LEU A 36 3.20 -3.85 3.76
N PHE A 37 2.79 -2.58 3.68
CA PHE A 37 2.94 -1.62 4.77
C PHE A 37 1.59 -1.45 5.44
N HIS A 38 1.48 -1.90 6.68
CA HIS A 38 0.27 -1.74 7.47
C HIS A 38 0.31 -0.44 8.27
N ASP A 39 -0.62 0.47 7.99
CA ASP A 39 -0.84 1.66 8.81
C ASP A 39 -2.19 1.50 9.52
N PHE A 40 -2.18 0.77 10.63
CA PHE A 40 -3.37 0.54 11.48
C PHE A 40 -3.47 1.54 12.64
N THR A 41 -2.58 2.52 12.67
CA THR A 41 -2.56 3.56 13.70
C THR A 41 -2.82 4.88 13.03
N ASP A 42 -3.71 5.70 13.60
CA ASP A 42 -3.81 7.10 13.19
C ASP A 42 -2.42 7.72 13.31
N ASN A 43 -1.84 8.13 12.17
CA ASN A 43 -0.61 8.90 12.17
C ASN A 43 -0.88 10.16 13.01
N PRO A 44 -0.21 10.36 14.16
CA PRO A 44 -0.46 11.51 14.99
C PRO A 44 -0.23 12.76 14.15
N GLU A 45 -1.26 13.59 14.01
CA GLU A 45 -1.12 14.84 13.27
C GLU A 45 -0.04 15.68 13.94
N GLU A 46 1.15 15.76 13.33
CA GLU A 46 2.10 16.79 13.69
C GLU A 46 1.41 18.12 13.39
N HIS A 47 0.91 18.79 14.43
CA HIS A 47 0.53 20.18 14.39
C HIS A 47 1.79 21.01 14.11
N ARG A 48 2.28 21.00 12.86
CA ARG A 48 3.20 22.01 12.38
C ARG A 48 2.43 23.32 12.37
N SER A 49 2.47 24.01 13.51
CA SER A 49 2.27 25.45 13.58
C SER A 49 3.24 26.06 12.57
N ARG A 50 2.73 26.37 11.37
CA ARG A 50 3.40 27.25 10.41
C ARG A 50 3.62 28.57 11.15
N ARG A 51 4.86 28.82 11.56
CA ARG A 51 5.36 30.16 11.88
C ARG A 51 5.77 30.84 10.59
#